data_AF-A0ABD4KDD1-F1
#
_entry.id   AF-A0ABD4KDD1-F1
#
_cell.length_a   1.000
_cell.length_b   1.000
_cell.length_c   1.000
_cell.angle_alpha   90.00
_cell.angle_beta   90.00
_cell.angle_gamma   90.00
#
_symmetry.space_group_name_H-M   'P 1'
#
loop_
_entity.id
_entity.type
_entity.pdbx_description
1 polymer ?
#
loop_
_entity_poly.entity_id
_entity_poly.type
_entity_poly.pdbx_seq_one_letter_code
_entity_poly.pdbx_strand_id
1 'polypeptide(L)' 'MTKVLSTDGCLYQQDVVDYLVKRDNEQHLKENADGNQALSTKLINKFRIDSGENVVWVKPNKYWRYRVPEDEDGRESRG' A
#
# COMPACT_ATOMS: atom_id res chain seq x y z
N MET A 1 9.71 -9.59 -8.51
CA MET A 1 9.71 -9.44 -7.04
C MET A 1 9.85 -7.97 -6.72
N THR A 2 8.83 -7.39 -6.10
CA THR A 2 8.68 -5.99 -5.72
C THR A 2 9.74 -5.60 -4.68
N LYS A 3 10.92 -5.21 -5.18
CA LYS A 3 12.14 -4.88 -4.42
C LYS A 3 12.07 -3.54 -3.66
N VAL A 4 10.95 -2.83 -3.75
CA VAL A 4 10.80 -1.45 -3.25
C VAL A 4 10.74 -1.41 -1.71
N LEU A 5 9.90 -2.24 -1.08
CA LEU A 5 9.85 -2.34 0.39
C LEU A 5 11.19 -2.74 1.00
N SER A 6 11.92 -3.66 0.36
CA SER A 6 13.19 -4.17 0.89
C SER A 6 14.37 -3.21 0.69
N THR A 7 14.26 -2.22 -0.19
CA THR A 7 15.35 -1.27 -0.48
C THR A 7 15.11 0.08 0.18
N ASP A 8 13.87 0.57 0.17
CA ASP A 8 13.51 1.91 0.64
C ASP A 8 12.84 1.91 2.02
N GLY A 9 12.38 0.74 2.49
CA GLY A 9 11.65 0.61 3.76
C GLY A 9 10.20 1.09 3.70
N CYS A 10 9.77 1.66 2.57
CA CYS A 10 8.40 2.07 2.32
C CYS A 10 7.93 1.73 0.89
N LEU A 11 6.61 1.64 0.70
CA LEU A 11 5.95 1.36 -0.58
C LEU A 11 4.77 2.30 -0.75
N TYR A 12 4.88 3.22 -1.70
CA TYR A 12 3.79 4.13 -2.03
C TYR A 12 2.70 3.42 -2.83
N GLN A 13 1.45 3.76 -2.55
CA GLN A 13 0.33 3.28 -3.35
C GLN A 13 0.47 3.63 -4.83
N GLN A 14 0.99 4.83 -5.13
CA GLN A 14 1.19 5.26 -6.51
C GLN A 14 2.16 4.36 -7.27
N ASP A 15 3.22 3.87 -6.61
CA ASP A 15 4.18 2.91 -7.18
C ASP A 15 3.50 1.59 -7.54
N VAL A 16 2.60 1.11 -6.68
CA VAL A 16 1.83 -0.10 -6.94
C VAL A 16 0.85 0.12 -8.09
N VAL A 17 0.20 1.28 -8.15
CA VAL A 17 -0.70 1.65 -9.25
C VAL A 17 0.07 1.67 -10.58
N ASP A 18 1.18 2.39 -10.65
CA ASP A 18 2.05 2.46 -11.83
C ASP A 18 2.53 1.06 -12.25
N TYR A 19 2.96 0.23 -11.30
CA TYR A 19 3.36 -1.16 -11.57
C TYR A 19 2.22 -1.98 -12.16
N LEU A 20 0.99 -1.85 -11.64
CA LEU A 20 -0.18 -2.59 -12.13
C LEU A 20 -0.59 -2.12 -13.53
N VAL A 21 -0.58 -0.81 -13.79
CA VAL A 21 -0.86 -0.25 -15.12
C VAL A 21 0.18 -0.74 -16.14
N LYS A 22 1.47 -0.68 -15.81
CA LYS A 22 2.56 -1.21 -16.67
C LYS A 22 2.45 -2.71 -16.95
N ARG A 23 1.71 -3.43 -16.12
CA ARG A 23 1.49 -4.88 -16.22
C ARG A 23 0.11 -5.23 -16.77
N ASP A 24 -0.68 -4.26 -17.23
CA ASP A 24 -2.04 -4.48 -17.73
C ASP A 24 -2.96 -5.13 -16.68
N ASN A 25 -2.73 -4.85 -15.40
CA ASN A 25 -3.46 -5.43 -14.26
C ASN A 25 -4.42 -4.42 -13.60
N GLU A 26 -5.02 -3.57 -14.42
CA GLU A 26 -5.92 -2.48 -14.00
C GLU A 26 -7.21 -2.99 -13.33
N GLN A 27 -7.54 -4.27 -13.52
CA GLN A 27 -8.60 -4.98 -12.79
C GLN A 27 -8.46 -4.92 -11.26
N HIS A 28 -7.26 -4.65 -10.74
CA HIS A 28 -6.99 -4.47 -9.31
C HIS A 28 -7.02 -3.00 -8.87
N LEU A 29 -7.26 -2.08 -9.80
CA LEU A 29 -7.41 -0.66 -9.55
C LEU A 29 -8.89 -0.29 -9.43
N LYS A 30 -9.15 0.87 -8.86
CA LYS A 30 -10.45 1.52 -8.83
C LYS A 30 -10.25 3.01 -9.06
N GLU A 31 -11.17 3.63 -9.79
CA GLU A 31 -11.24 5.09 -9.85
C GLU A 31 -11.88 5.60 -8.55
N ASN A 32 -11.32 6.65 -7.96
CA ASN A 32 -11.95 7.35 -6.84
C ASN A 32 -12.81 8.52 -7.34
N ALA A 33 -13.55 9.19 -6.45
CA ALA A 33 -14.45 10.29 -6.81
C ALA A 33 -13.76 11.51 -7.47
N ASP A 34 -12.44 11.57 -7.42
CA ASP A 34 -11.60 12.61 -8.00
C ASP A 34 -11.06 12.24 -9.40
N GLY A 35 -11.44 11.07 -9.93
CA GLY A 35 -10.97 10.56 -11.23
C GLY A 35 -9.57 9.94 -11.20
N ASN A 36 -9.01 9.74 -10.00
CA ASN A 36 -7.68 9.17 -9.82
C ASN A 36 -7.72 7.65 -9.66
N GLN A 37 -6.79 6.93 -10.30
CA GLN A 37 -6.60 5.49 -10.10
C GLN A 37 -6.01 5.22 -8.71
N ALA A 38 -6.69 4.39 -7.92
CA ALA A 38 -6.29 3.93 -6.61
C ALA A 38 -6.39 2.40 -6.53
N LEU A 39 -5.78 1.76 -5.54
CA LEU A 39 -5.93 0.31 -5.39
C LEU A 39 -7.35 -0.03 -4.96
N SER A 40 -7.88 -1.11 -5.53
CA SER A 40 -9.15 -1.67 -5.11
C SER A 40 -9.08 -2.10 -3.64
N THR A 41 -10.18 -1.91 -2.91
CA THR A 41 -10.29 -2.30 -1.49
C THR A 41 -9.98 -3.78 -1.29
N LYS A 42 -10.31 -4.64 -2.26
CA LYS A 42 -9.95 -6.07 -2.27
C LYS A 42 -8.44 -6.29 -2.21
N LEU A 43 -7.67 -5.58 -3.05
CA LEU A 43 -6.23 -5.71 -3.10
C LEU A 43 -5.59 -5.16 -1.82
N ILE A 44 -6.06 -4.00 -1.33
CA ILE A 44 -5.58 -3.42 -0.06
C ILE A 44 -5.81 -4.40 1.10
N ASN A 45 -6.99 -4.99 1.21
CA ASN A 45 -7.28 -5.98 2.25
C ASN A 45 -6.43 -7.23 2.11
N LYS A 46 -6.22 -7.74 0.90
CA LYS A 46 -5.37 -8.92 0.66
C LYS A 46 -3.93 -8.62 1.02
N PHE A 47 -3.40 -7.46 0.62
CA PHE A 47 -2.05 -7.01 0.99
C PHE A 47 -1.90 -6.85 2.51
N ARG A 48 -2.92 -6.33 3.19
CA ARG A 48 -2.95 -6.20 4.66
C ARG A 48 -2.92 -7.56 5.38
N ILE A 49 -3.47 -8.59 4.78
CA ILE A 49 -3.43 -9.96 5.32
C ILE A 49 -2.06 -10.59 5.04
N ASP A 50 -1.59 -10.48 3.80
CA ASP A 50 -0.34 -11.09 3.33
C ASP A 50 0.91 -10.50 3.99
N SER A 51 0.93 -9.18 4.19
CA SER A 51 2.06 -8.47 4.80
C SER A 51 2.16 -8.66 6.32
N GLY A 52 1.14 -9.25 6.94
CA GLY A 52 1.10 -9.48 8.38
C GLY A 52 1.09 -8.20 9.22
N GLU A 53 1.64 -8.29 10.43
CA GLU A 53 1.60 -7.22 11.45
C GLU A 53 2.82 -6.31 11.39
N ASN A 54 3.85 -6.73 10.65
CA ASN A 54 5.10 -6.01 10.48
C ASN A 54 4.97 -4.85 9.50
N VAL A 55 3.85 -4.70 8.81
CA VAL A 55 3.61 -3.63 7.84
C VAL A 55 2.43 -2.78 8.30
N VAL A 56 2.67 -1.48 8.42
CA VAL A 56 1.68 -0.49 8.81
C VAL A 56 1.31 0.38 7.61
N TRP A 57 0.03 0.76 7.54
CA TRP A 57 -0.47 1.67 6.52
C TRP A 57 -0.47 3.10 7.05
N VAL A 58 0.18 4.02 6.32
CA VAL A 58 0.23 5.44 6.62
C VAL A 58 -0.82 6.15 5.78
N LYS A 59 -2.03 6.29 6.33
CA LYS A 59 -3.19 6.90 5.64
C LYS A 59 -2.95 8.31 5.08
N PRO A 60 -2.34 9.28 5.80
CA PRO A 60 -2.18 10.64 5.29
C PRO A 60 -1.31 10.69 4.02
N ASN A 61 -0.27 9.86 3.96
CA ASN A 61 0.69 9.84 2.86
C ASN A 61 0.50 8.66 1.89
N LYS A 62 -0.51 7.81 2.12
CA LYS A 62 -0.92 6.67 1.27
C LYS A 62 0.25 5.73 0.92
N TYR A 63 1.04 5.32 1.91
CA TYR A 63 2.11 4.33 1.74
C TYR A 63 2.14 3.28 2.86
N TRP A 64 2.73 2.12 2.56
CA TRP A 64 3.04 1.09 3.54
C TRP A 64 4.49 1.20 3.97
N ARG A 65 4.77 0.94 5.25
CA ARG A 65 6.15 0.81 5.76
C ARG A 65 6.24 -0.29 6.79
N TYR A 66 7.45 -0.71 7.11
CA TYR A 66 7.65 -1.58 8.25
C TYR A 66 7.26 -0.88 9.55
N ARG A 67 6.66 -1.65 10.47
CA ARG A 67 6.33 -1.23 11.83
C ARG A 67 7.61 -0.85 12.56
N VAL A 68 7.61 0.29 13.23
CA VAL A 68 8.68 0.70 14.15
C VAL A 68 8.23 0.47 15.58
N PRO A 69 9.13 0.32 16.56
CA PRO A 69 8.75 0.10 17.97
C PRO A 69 7.91 1.23 18.57
N GLU A 70 7.89 2.41 17.94
CA GLU A 70 7.07 3.57 18.34
C GLU A 70 5.61 3.49 17.84
N ASP A 71 5.31 2.62 16.86
CA ASP A 71 3.94 2.42 16.41
C ASP A 71 3.11 1.73 17.49
N GLU A 72 1.93 2.26 17.76
CA GLU A 72 0.93 1.61 18.60
C GLU A 72 0.56 0.22 18.04
N ASP A 73 -0.08 -0.61 18.86
CA ASP A 73 -0.54 -1.95 18.48
C ASP A 73 -1.49 -1.98 17.25
N GLY A 74 -1.93 -0.81 16.76
CA GLY A 74 -2.73 -0.65 15.55
C GLY A 74 -2.00 -0.94 14.22
N ARG A 75 -2.79 -1.29 13.19
CA ARG A 75 -2.28 -1.47 11.81
C ARG A 75 -2.35 -0.20 10.97
N GLU A 76 -2.71 0.92 11.60
CA GLU A 76 -2.78 2.25 11.03
C GLU A 76 -1.81 3.14 11.79
N SER A 77 -0.80 3.66 11.09
CA SER A 77 0.09 4.68 11.67
C SER A 77 -0.54 6.05 11.40
N ARG A 78 -0.75 6.84 12.46
CA ARG A 78 -1.42 8.14 12.33
C ARG A 78 -0.57 9.21 11.65
N GLY A 79 0.73 8.97 11.50
CA GLY A 79 1.65 9.88 10.81
C GLY A 79 1.98 11.11 11.64
#